data_AF-A0A922SGL3-F1
#
_entry.id   AF-A0A922SGL3-F1
#
_cell.length_a   1.000
_cell.length_b   1.000
_cell.length_c   1.000
_cell.angle_alpha   90.00
_cell.angle_beta   90.00
_cell.angle_gamma   90.00
#
_symmetry.space_group_name_H-M   'P 1'
#
loop_
_entity.id
_entity.type
_entity.pdbx_description
1 polymer ?
#
loop_
_entity_poly.entity_id
_entity_poly.type
_entity_poly.pdbx_seq_one_letter_code
_entity_poly.pdbx_strand_id
1 'polypeptide(L)'
;MVLTKRDAINKRITSTNKILLITATGVLFLLFPIVISIVDPIPMAANYLLRVANGSIVYDLIQHEMPAAELSLYLFNITNADRFLSGEDDKLKVEEVGPFVYHEQTFEEDTYEGALYPPMLTPDMPINWYRLGICKTFNLQYLETRGMHYGGEALIYTISNETFSASVNPINRKPYPNGVQDISDCYFGLPFVISKSHYLDCDPKLYERIEGIKPNREQHSTEIIIDKKLSVMYNTKMSIQLTMMLDDLSFSWQNRMLSHAVVPVVNVVVNQPKLTEWVQSKLVLVYQVAPYIVMTIQAISALLGILLVIHAARLQYLNYISKNRTIVFETVDENILKSELPLIPK
;
A
#
# COMPACT_ATOMS: atom_id res chain seq x y z
N MET A 1 -13.72 62.15 -42.22
CA MET A 1 -13.72 61.71 -40.82
C MET A 1 -12.27 61.73 -40.33
N VAL A 2 -11.84 62.82 -39.71
CA VAL A 2 -10.45 63.00 -39.26
C VAL A 2 -10.31 62.29 -37.91
N LEU A 3 -9.66 61.12 -37.90
CA LEU A 3 -9.28 60.46 -36.65
C LEU A 3 -8.36 61.42 -35.88
N THR A 4 -8.73 61.79 -34.65
CA THR A 4 -7.92 62.70 -33.86
C THR A 4 -6.61 62.01 -33.46
N LYS A 5 -5.54 62.79 -33.26
CA LYS A 5 -4.20 62.32 -32.83
C LYS A 5 -4.27 61.38 -31.61
N ARG A 6 -5.26 61.58 -30.73
CA ARG A 6 -5.55 60.71 -29.57
C ARG A 6 -6.14 59.35 -29.96
N ASP A 7 -7.00 59.29 -30.97
CA ASP A 7 -7.67 58.05 -31.40
C ASP A 7 -6.69 57.09 -32.07
N ALA A 8 -5.73 57.61 -32.86
CA ALA A 8 -4.67 56.81 -33.46
C ALA A 8 -3.68 56.24 -32.43
N ILE A 9 -3.39 57.02 -31.36
CA ILE A 9 -2.55 56.61 -30.22
C ILE A 9 -3.24 55.52 -29.39
N ASN A 10 -4.52 55.74 -29.04
CA ASN A 10 -5.31 54.77 -28.27
C ASN A 10 -5.53 53.45 -29.03
N LYS A 11 -5.47 53.46 -30.37
CA LYS A 11 -5.58 52.25 -31.19
C LYS A 11 -4.32 51.36 -31.16
N ARG A 12 -3.13 51.93 -30.89
CA ARG A 12 -1.85 51.20 -30.77
C ARG A 12 -1.49 50.80 -29.35
N ILE A 13 -2.00 51.50 -28.35
CA ILE A 13 -1.70 51.24 -26.94
C ILE A 13 -2.64 50.15 -26.41
N THR A 14 -2.06 49.07 -25.91
CA THR A 14 -2.84 48.01 -25.24
C THR A 14 -3.36 48.55 -23.91
N SER A 15 -4.66 48.37 -23.61
CA SER A 15 -5.26 48.85 -22.35
C SER A 15 -4.51 48.31 -21.12
N THR A 16 -4.25 49.18 -20.14
CA THR A 16 -3.61 48.82 -18.86
C THR A 16 -4.34 47.66 -18.18
N ASN A 17 -5.67 47.61 -18.26
CA ASN A 17 -6.47 46.53 -17.68
C ASN A 17 -6.19 45.18 -18.36
N LYS A 18 -5.93 45.18 -19.68
CA LYS A 18 -5.57 43.96 -20.41
C LYS A 18 -4.18 43.47 -20.02
N ILE A 19 -3.21 44.38 -19.86
CA ILE A 19 -1.86 44.01 -19.40
C ILE A 19 -1.92 43.47 -17.97
N LEU A 20 -2.66 44.14 -17.09
CA LEU A 20 -2.86 43.71 -15.70
C LEU A 20 -3.47 42.29 -15.63
N LEU A 21 -4.46 42.02 -16.49
CA LEU A 21 -5.09 40.70 -16.60
C LEU A 21 -4.11 39.63 -17.09
N ILE A 22 -3.29 39.92 -18.10
CA ILE A 22 -2.28 38.98 -18.61
C ILE A 22 -1.19 38.73 -17.56
N THR A 23 -0.74 39.76 -16.83
CA THR A 23 0.19 39.56 -15.71
C THR A 23 -0.42 38.74 -14.59
N ALA A 24 -1.67 39.01 -14.21
CA ALA A 24 -2.34 38.28 -13.14
C ALA A 24 -2.53 36.80 -13.49
N THR A 25 -2.93 36.51 -14.73
CA THR A 25 -3.03 35.12 -15.23
C THR A 25 -1.66 34.46 -15.30
N GLY A 26 -0.62 35.12 -15.82
CA GLY A 26 0.75 34.60 -15.82
C GLY A 26 1.27 34.27 -14.42
N VAL A 27 1.03 35.14 -13.44
CA VAL A 27 1.37 34.90 -12.02
C VAL A 27 0.60 33.71 -11.46
N LEU A 28 -0.70 33.56 -11.78
CA LEU A 28 -1.49 32.40 -11.35
C LEU A 28 -0.90 31.08 -11.88
N PHE A 29 -0.51 31.03 -13.15
CA PHE A 29 0.14 29.86 -13.75
C PHE A 29 1.51 29.54 -13.13
N LEU A 30 2.23 30.55 -12.63
CA LEU A 30 3.48 30.38 -11.89
C LEU A 30 3.26 29.92 -10.44
N LEU A 31 2.17 30.34 -9.79
CA LEU A 31 1.80 29.92 -8.44
C LEU A 31 1.24 28.48 -8.43
N PHE A 32 0.55 28.06 -9.48
CA PHE A 32 -0.05 26.72 -9.59
C PHE A 32 0.93 25.55 -9.33
N PRO A 33 2.12 25.46 -9.97
CA PRO A 33 3.06 24.37 -9.70
C PRO A 33 3.63 24.42 -8.27
N ILE A 34 3.77 25.61 -7.68
CA ILE A 34 4.19 25.76 -6.28
C ILE A 34 3.13 25.17 -5.36
N VAL A 35 1.85 25.52 -5.59
CA VAL A 35 0.73 24.97 -4.82
C VAL A 35 0.63 23.44 -4.98
N ILE A 36 0.75 22.91 -6.19
CA ILE A 36 0.75 21.46 -6.43
C ILE A 36 1.90 20.77 -5.68
N SER A 37 3.09 21.36 -5.68
CA SER A 37 4.25 20.78 -4.99
C SER A 37 4.08 20.78 -3.47
N ILE A 38 3.37 21.77 -2.91
CA ILE A 38 3.07 21.84 -1.47
C ILE A 38 1.98 20.82 -1.09
N VAL A 39 0.92 20.72 -1.90
CA VAL A 39 -0.23 19.86 -1.61
C VAL A 39 0.10 18.38 -1.87
N ASP A 40 0.97 18.10 -2.84
CA ASP A 40 1.26 16.78 -3.39
C ASP A 40 -0.02 15.97 -3.70
N PRO A 41 -0.57 16.09 -4.93
CA PRO A 41 -1.86 15.49 -5.25
C PRO A 41 -1.83 13.95 -5.27
N ILE A 42 -0.66 13.32 -5.36
CA ILE A 42 -0.54 11.86 -5.48
C ILE A 42 -0.95 11.14 -4.19
N PRO A 43 -0.34 11.40 -3.01
CA PRO A 43 -0.78 10.81 -1.75
C PRO A 43 -2.20 11.22 -1.38
N MET A 44 -2.62 12.45 -1.71
CA MET A 44 -3.99 12.91 -1.46
C MET A 44 -5.01 12.12 -2.29
N ALA A 45 -4.77 11.96 -3.59
CA ALA A 45 -5.62 11.18 -4.48
C ALA A 45 -5.59 9.70 -4.10
N ALA A 46 -4.43 9.14 -3.76
CA ALA A 46 -4.32 7.77 -3.27
C ALA A 46 -5.18 7.57 -2.02
N ASN A 47 -5.03 8.42 -1.00
CA ASN A 47 -5.84 8.34 0.21
C ASN A 47 -7.35 8.49 -0.04
N TYR A 48 -7.77 9.25 -1.07
CA TYR A 48 -9.17 9.35 -1.44
C TYR A 48 -9.68 8.09 -2.16
N LEU A 49 -8.91 7.58 -3.11
CA LEU A 49 -9.23 6.37 -3.90
C LEU A 49 -9.16 5.09 -3.08
N LEU A 50 -8.40 5.09 -1.98
CA LEU A 50 -8.26 3.97 -1.04
C LEU A 50 -9.30 3.97 0.09
N ARG A 51 -10.19 4.97 0.16
CA ARG A 51 -11.28 4.94 1.14
C ARG A 51 -12.22 3.81 0.80
N VAL A 52 -12.65 3.05 1.80
CA VAL A 52 -13.72 2.05 1.63
C VAL A 52 -15.05 2.79 1.44
N ALA A 53 -15.37 3.08 0.19
CA ALA A 53 -16.58 3.78 -0.23
C ALA A 53 -17.03 3.29 -1.61
N ASN A 54 -18.33 3.37 -1.90
CA ASN A 54 -18.87 3.01 -3.20
C ASN A 54 -18.19 3.84 -4.32
N GLY A 55 -17.67 3.17 -5.34
CA GLY A 55 -16.91 3.78 -6.45
C GLY A 55 -15.41 4.00 -6.19
N SER A 56 -14.90 3.56 -5.04
CA SER A 56 -13.46 3.53 -4.77
C SER A 56 -12.79 2.29 -5.36
N ILE A 57 -11.47 2.36 -5.61
CA ILE A 57 -10.71 1.21 -6.10
C ILE A 57 -10.72 0.08 -5.07
N VAL A 58 -10.71 0.42 -3.78
CA VAL A 58 -10.73 -0.58 -2.69
C VAL A 58 -12.07 -1.30 -2.61
N TYR A 59 -13.18 -0.62 -2.91
CA TYR A 59 -14.49 -1.26 -3.00
C TYR A 59 -14.52 -2.32 -4.13
N ASP A 60 -14.03 -1.96 -5.32
CA ASP A 60 -13.96 -2.89 -6.46
C ASP A 60 -13.01 -4.07 -6.16
N LEU A 61 -11.87 -3.80 -5.52
CA LEU A 61 -10.89 -4.79 -5.09
C LEU A 61 -11.48 -5.83 -4.13
N ILE A 62 -12.21 -5.38 -3.10
CA ILE A 62 -12.83 -6.27 -2.11
C ILE A 62 -13.90 -7.14 -2.77
N GLN A 63 -14.67 -6.56 -3.70
CA GLN A 63 -15.82 -7.23 -4.30
C GLN A 63 -15.45 -8.24 -5.40
N HIS A 64 -14.41 -7.97 -6.21
CA HIS A 64 -14.20 -8.73 -7.45
C HIS A 64 -12.79 -9.32 -7.63
N GLU A 65 -11.78 -8.85 -6.88
CA GLU A 65 -10.39 -9.00 -7.33
C GLU A 65 -9.36 -9.49 -6.30
N MET A 66 -9.76 -9.87 -5.08
CA MET A 66 -8.83 -10.58 -4.20
C MET A 66 -8.65 -12.02 -4.69
N PRO A 67 -7.46 -12.40 -5.20
CA PRO A 67 -7.27 -13.74 -5.70
C PRO A 67 -7.37 -14.73 -4.53
N ALA A 68 -8.12 -15.81 -4.78
CA ALA A 68 -8.30 -16.90 -3.85
C ALA A 68 -6.98 -17.38 -3.24
N ALA A 69 -6.94 -17.54 -1.92
CA ALA A 69 -5.81 -18.19 -1.28
C ALA A 69 -5.81 -19.69 -1.61
N GLU A 70 -4.63 -20.23 -1.85
CA GLU A 70 -4.40 -21.66 -1.93
C GLU A 70 -4.05 -22.20 -0.54
N LEU A 71 -4.85 -23.13 -0.04
CA LEU A 71 -4.65 -23.80 1.23
C LEU A 71 -4.07 -25.19 0.97
N SER A 72 -2.80 -25.38 1.32
CA SER A 72 -2.10 -26.66 1.27
C SER A 72 -2.05 -27.28 2.66
N LEU A 73 -2.68 -28.44 2.82
CA LEU A 73 -2.67 -29.21 4.06
C LEU A 73 -1.68 -30.37 3.98
N TYR A 74 -0.88 -30.52 5.02
CA TYR A 74 0.08 -31.60 5.19
C TYR A 74 -0.22 -32.33 6.49
N LEU A 75 -0.81 -33.51 6.39
CA LEU A 75 -1.22 -34.31 7.55
C LEU A 75 -0.02 -35.08 8.10
N PHE A 76 0.10 -35.17 9.42
CA PHE A 76 1.12 -36.02 10.04
C PHE A 76 0.57 -37.43 10.24
N ASN A 77 1.05 -38.37 9.43
CA ASN A 77 0.76 -39.79 9.55
C ASN A 77 1.62 -40.41 10.67
N ILE A 78 0.99 -41.05 11.65
CA ILE A 78 1.68 -41.71 12.76
C ILE A 78 1.97 -43.17 12.37
N THR A 79 3.25 -43.51 12.16
CA THR A 79 3.63 -44.82 11.61
C THR A 79 3.83 -45.91 12.65
N ASN A 80 3.97 -45.55 13.93
CA ASN A 80 4.24 -46.49 15.02
C ASN A 80 3.23 -46.45 16.18
N ALA A 81 1.97 -46.09 15.90
CA ALA A 81 0.94 -45.88 16.93
C ALA A 81 0.81 -47.04 17.94
N ASP A 82 0.64 -48.28 17.48
CA ASP A 82 0.47 -49.44 18.37
C ASP A 82 1.71 -49.73 19.23
N ARG A 83 2.91 -49.56 18.65
CA ARG A 83 4.19 -49.75 19.35
C ARG A 83 4.45 -48.64 20.37
N PHE A 84 4.04 -47.41 20.06
CA PHE A 84 4.08 -46.30 20.99
C PHE A 84 3.10 -46.49 22.16
N LEU A 85 1.86 -46.90 21.87
CA LEU A 85 0.82 -47.12 22.88
C LEU A 85 1.11 -48.30 23.80
N SER A 86 1.77 -49.35 23.30
CA SER A 86 2.24 -50.49 24.11
C SER A 86 3.50 -50.20 24.93
N GLY A 87 4.20 -49.09 24.66
CA GLY A 87 5.45 -48.72 25.32
C GLY A 87 6.70 -49.40 24.77
N GLU A 88 6.62 -50.03 23.59
CA GLU A 88 7.81 -50.56 22.91
C GLU A 88 8.68 -49.45 22.31
N ASP A 89 8.07 -48.38 21.83
CA ASP A 89 8.74 -47.20 21.29
C ASP A 89 8.48 -45.98 22.20
N ASP A 90 9.54 -45.33 22.69
CA ASP A 90 9.43 -44.14 23.56
C ASP A 90 9.08 -42.84 22.81
N LYS A 91 9.21 -42.85 21.48
CA LYS A 91 9.03 -41.70 20.60
C LYS A 91 7.96 -41.97 19.56
N LEU A 92 7.16 -40.94 19.28
CA LEU A 92 6.16 -40.97 18.21
C LEU A 92 6.85 -40.75 16.87
N LYS A 93 6.66 -41.63 15.90
CA LYS A 93 7.19 -41.48 14.55
C LYS A 93 6.11 -40.94 13.65
N VAL A 94 6.40 -39.82 13.01
CA VAL A 94 5.47 -39.15 12.10
C VAL A 94 6.08 -38.96 10.72
N GLU A 95 5.26 -39.13 9.70
CA GLU A 95 5.59 -38.83 8.32
C GLU A 95 4.58 -37.84 7.77
N GLU A 96 5.07 -36.78 7.12
CA GLU A 96 4.21 -35.77 6.53
C GLU A 96 3.59 -36.30 5.22
N VAL A 97 2.28 -36.20 5.08
CA VAL A 97 1.49 -36.67 3.93
C VAL A 97 0.74 -35.48 3.33
N GLY A 98 1.03 -35.16 2.08
CA GLY A 98 0.43 -34.03 1.37
C GLY A 98 1.28 -33.56 0.18
N PRO A 99 0.98 -32.38 -0.39
CA PRO A 99 -0.11 -31.48 0.02
C PRO A 99 -1.49 -31.96 -0.46
N PHE A 100 -2.49 -31.80 0.40
CA PHE A 100 -3.90 -31.75 -0.01
C PHE A 100 -4.24 -30.29 -0.27
N VAL A 101 -4.40 -29.93 -1.54
CA VAL A 101 -4.55 -28.55 -1.98
C VAL A 101 -6.03 -28.20 -2.14
N TYR A 102 -6.43 -27.08 -1.54
CA TYR A 102 -7.76 -26.51 -1.65
C TYR A 102 -7.63 -25.06 -2.15
N HIS A 103 -8.54 -24.66 -3.04
CA HIS A 103 -8.67 -23.28 -3.47
C HIS A 103 -9.88 -22.67 -2.79
N GLU A 104 -9.69 -21.53 -2.14
CA GLU A 104 -10.80 -20.77 -1.58
C GLU A 104 -11.67 -20.23 -2.72
N GLN A 105 -12.99 -20.40 -2.62
CA GLN A 105 -13.93 -19.84 -3.58
C GLN A 105 -15.05 -19.16 -2.78
N THR A 106 -15.19 -17.86 -2.96
CA THR A 106 -16.26 -17.08 -2.34
C THR A 106 -17.42 -17.00 -3.32
N PHE A 107 -18.59 -17.51 -2.91
CA PHE A 107 -19.82 -17.49 -3.72
C PHE A 107 -20.88 -16.53 -3.16
N GLU A 108 -20.57 -15.86 -2.05
CA GLU A 108 -21.49 -15.01 -1.32
C GLU A 108 -21.48 -13.58 -1.88
N GLU A 109 -22.61 -13.15 -2.44
CA GLU A 109 -22.79 -11.79 -2.96
C GLU A 109 -22.97 -10.78 -1.83
N ASP A 110 -22.47 -9.56 -2.01
CA ASP A 110 -22.59 -8.45 -1.03
C ASP A 110 -22.05 -8.77 0.38
N THR A 111 -21.12 -9.71 0.49
CA THR A 111 -20.42 -10.03 1.74
C THR A 111 -18.99 -9.49 1.74
N TYR A 112 -18.53 -9.05 2.91
CA TYR A 112 -17.24 -8.34 3.05
C TYR A 112 -16.43 -8.93 4.20
N GLU A 113 -15.35 -9.64 3.88
CA GLU A 113 -14.33 -10.04 4.85
C GLU A 113 -13.13 -9.10 4.70
N GLY A 114 -13.12 -8.04 5.52
CA GLY A 114 -12.14 -6.96 5.39
C GLY A 114 -10.73 -7.37 5.79
N ALA A 115 -9.79 -7.36 4.83
CA ALA A 115 -8.36 -7.52 5.07
C ALA A 115 -7.58 -6.34 4.46
N LEU A 116 -7.55 -5.20 5.16
CA LEU A 116 -6.88 -3.97 4.73
C LEU A 116 -6.04 -3.37 5.85
N TYR A 117 -4.94 -2.72 5.49
CA TYR A 117 -4.13 -1.94 6.44
C TYR A 117 -4.27 -0.44 6.16
N PRO A 118 -3.97 0.41 7.15
CA PRO A 118 -3.86 1.85 6.93
C PRO A 118 -2.87 2.16 5.80
N PRO A 119 -3.18 3.09 4.88
CA PRO A 119 -2.23 3.55 3.86
C PRO A 119 -1.01 4.20 4.50
N MET A 120 0.09 4.30 3.76
CA MET A 120 1.35 4.91 4.21
C MET A 120 1.99 4.19 5.40
N LEU A 121 2.20 2.88 5.28
CA LEU A 121 2.88 2.10 6.29
C LEU A 121 4.31 2.56 6.53
N THR A 122 4.71 2.52 7.79
CA THR A 122 6.08 2.70 8.23
C THR A 122 6.55 1.44 8.95
N PRO A 123 7.86 1.13 8.96
CA PRO A 123 8.39 -0.02 9.69
C PRO A 123 8.06 -0.03 11.19
N ASP A 124 7.85 1.15 11.79
CA ASP A 124 7.53 1.31 13.21
C ASP A 124 6.04 1.11 13.53
N MET A 125 5.16 1.06 12.52
CA MET A 125 3.73 0.84 12.73
C MET A 125 3.47 -0.64 13.07
N PRO A 126 2.90 -0.96 14.26
CA PRO A 126 2.59 -2.33 14.62
C PRO A 126 1.41 -2.85 13.79
N ILE A 127 1.57 -4.03 13.18
CA ILE A 127 0.51 -4.72 12.45
C ILE A 127 0.17 -6.02 13.20
N ASN A 128 -1.06 -6.10 13.70
CA ASN A 128 -1.55 -7.21 14.49
C ASN A 128 -2.78 -7.82 13.82
N TRP A 129 -2.68 -9.09 13.41
CA TRP A 129 -3.77 -9.82 12.77
C TRP A 129 -4.60 -10.58 13.77
N TYR A 130 -5.87 -10.24 13.91
CA TYR A 130 -6.82 -11.10 14.62
C TYR A 130 -7.48 -12.07 13.63
N ARG A 131 -7.39 -13.37 13.87
CA ARG A 131 -8.04 -14.39 13.03
C ARG A 131 -9.20 -15.03 13.78
N LEU A 132 -10.42 -14.86 13.25
CA LEU A 132 -11.66 -15.37 13.84
C LEU A 132 -11.59 -16.88 14.10
N GLY A 133 -11.11 -17.66 13.13
CA GLY A 133 -11.01 -19.12 13.29
C GLY A 133 -10.06 -19.57 14.39
N ILE A 134 -9.09 -18.75 14.79
CA ILE A 134 -8.06 -19.08 15.78
C ILE A 134 -8.36 -18.39 17.13
N CYS A 135 -9.22 -17.36 17.12
CA CYS A 135 -9.55 -16.51 18.25
C CYS A 135 -8.34 -15.84 18.94
N LYS A 136 -7.22 -15.68 18.23
CA LYS A 136 -5.97 -15.07 18.74
C LYS A 136 -5.40 -14.05 17.76
N THR A 137 -4.47 -13.25 18.26
CA THR A 137 -3.78 -12.19 17.52
C THR A 137 -2.37 -12.64 17.14
N PHE A 138 -2.03 -12.55 15.85
CA PHE A 138 -0.67 -12.67 15.36
C PHE A 138 -0.01 -11.28 15.29
N ASN A 139 1.08 -11.11 16.01
CA ASN A 139 1.89 -9.90 15.93
C ASN A 139 2.86 -10.05 14.77
N LEU A 140 2.85 -9.12 13.82
CA LEU A 140 3.78 -9.15 12.69
C LEU A 140 5.05 -8.37 13.02
N GLN A 141 6.19 -8.96 12.69
CA GLN A 141 7.52 -8.38 12.83
C GLN A 141 8.05 -7.98 11.44
N TYR A 142 8.44 -6.71 11.30
CA TYR A 142 9.10 -6.20 10.11
C TYR A 142 10.48 -6.86 9.94
N LEU A 143 10.79 -7.30 8.73
CA LEU A 143 12.07 -7.89 8.35
C LEU A 143 12.91 -6.91 7.54
N GLU A 144 12.40 -6.51 6.37
CA GLU A 144 13.13 -5.68 5.41
C GLU A 144 12.18 -4.92 4.48
N THR A 145 12.73 -3.96 3.74
CA THR A 145 12.04 -3.25 2.65
C THR A 145 12.62 -3.72 1.33
N ARG A 146 11.77 -4.12 0.38
CA ARG A 146 12.17 -4.62 -0.94
C ARG A 146 11.58 -3.73 -2.05
N GLY A 147 12.41 -3.38 -3.02
CA GLY A 147 11.97 -2.71 -4.24
C GLY A 147 11.19 -3.67 -5.12
N MET A 148 10.04 -3.21 -5.63
CA MET A 148 9.10 -4.03 -6.38
C MET A 148 9.13 -3.68 -7.87
N HIS A 149 8.76 -4.63 -8.74
CA HIS A 149 8.77 -4.43 -10.19
C HIS A 149 7.87 -3.26 -10.64
N TYR A 150 6.76 -3.00 -9.94
CA TYR A 150 5.86 -1.88 -10.24
C TYR A 150 6.45 -0.49 -9.88
N GLY A 151 7.69 -0.43 -9.39
CA GLY A 151 8.42 0.82 -9.10
C GLY A 151 8.25 1.36 -7.67
N GLY A 152 7.45 0.70 -6.83
CA GLY A 152 7.29 1.04 -5.42
C GLY A 152 8.14 0.18 -4.48
N GLU A 153 7.97 0.42 -3.18
CA GLU A 153 8.59 -0.35 -2.10
C GLU A 153 7.53 -1.17 -1.36
N ALA A 154 7.87 -2.42 -1.04
CA ALA A 154 7.07 -3.26 -0.16
C ALA A 154 7.82 -3.57 1.13
N LEU A 155 7.08 -3.65 2.23
CA LEU A 155 7.54 -4.07 3.53
C LEU A 155 7.29 -5.58 3.68
N ILE A 156 8.33 -6.32 4.04
CA ILE A 156 8.24 -7.76 4.31
C ILE A 156 8.10 -7.98 5.80
N TYR A 157 7.10 -8.77 6.17
CA TYR A 157 6.80 -9.15 7.54
C TYR A 157 6.83 -10.67 7.73
N THR A 158 7.16 -11.10 8.95
CA THR A 158 6.95 -12.46 9.45
C THR A 158 6.08 -12.41 10.70
N ILE A 159 5.53 -13.56 11.13
CA ILE A 159 4.92 -13.66 12.45
C ILE A 159 6.02 -13.62 13.53
N SER A 160 5.88 -12.70 14.48
CA SER A 160 6.79 -12.51 15.61
C SER A 160 6.81 -13.74 16.52
N ASN A 161 7.97 -14.04 17.09
CA ASN A 161 8.13 -15.07 18.13
C ASN A 161 7.31 -14.74 19.39
N GLU A 162 7.05 -13.46 19.66
CA GLU A 162 6.24 -13.02 20.80
C GLU A 162 4.80 -13.55 20.74
N THR A 163 4.28 -13.78 19.53
CA THR A 163 2.96 -14.39 19.34
C THR A 163 2.87 -15.78 19.97
N PHE A 164 3.96 -16.54 19.92
CA PHE A 164 4.06 -17.90 20.45
C PHE A 164 4.81 -17.93 21.79
N SER A 165 4.85 -16.80 22.51
CA SER A 165 5.53 -16.72 23.79
C SER A 165 4.88 -17.62 24.84
N ALA A 166 5.70 -18.09 25.78
CA ALA A 166 5.23 -18.89 26.91
C ALA A 166 4.11 -18.13 27.63
N SER A 167 2.96 -18.78 27.77
CA SER A 167 1.76 -18.18 28.33
C SER A 167 1.05 -19.18 29.24
N VAL A 168 0.32 -18.63 30.20
CA VAL A 168 -0.58 -19.41 31.07
C VAL A 168 -1.99 -19.10 30.59
N ASN A 169 -2.76 -20.13 30.25
CA ASN A 169 -4.14 -19.91 29.87
C ASN A 169 -4.92 -19.34 31.08
N PRO A 170 -5.63 -18.21 30.90
CA PRO A 170 -6.22 -17.47 32.01
C PRO A 170 -7.39 -18.21 32.68
N ILE A 171 -8.03 -19.14 31.97
CA ILE A 171 -9.21 -19.87 32.42
C ILE A 171 -8.78 -21.15 33.15
N ASN A 172 -8.04 -22.03 32.46
CA ASN A 172 -7.65 -23.33 33.00
C ASN A 172 -6.35 -23.28 33.82
N ARG A 173 -5.64 -22.14 33.85
CA ARG A 173 -4.35 -21.92 34.54
C ARG A 173 -3.25 -22.90 34.12
N LYS A 174 -3.36 -23.50 32.93
CA LYS A 174 -2.37 -24.42 32.37
C LYS A 174 -1.20 -23.64 31.78
N PRO A 175 0.05 -23.96 32.15
CA PRO A 175 1.22 -23.36 31.54
C PRO A 175 1.53 -24.02 30.20
N TYR A 176 1.80 -23.21 29.17
CA TYR A 176 2.31 -23.67 27.89
C TYR A 176 3.75 -23.21 27.69
N PRO A 177 4.61 -24.06 27.10
CA PRO A 177 6.00 -23.71 26.83
C PRO A 177 6.12 -22.65 25.74
N ASN A 178 7.31 -22.09 25.58
CA ASN A 178 7.60 -21.14 24.51
C ASN A 178 7.60 -21.84 23.14
N GLY A 179 7.02 -21.21 22.13
CA GLY A 179 6.89 -21.74 20.77
C GLY A 179 5.50 -22.24 20.41
N VAL A 180 4.55 -22.22 21.35
CA VAL A 180 3.15 -22.59 21.10
C VAL A 180 2.19 -21.53 21.61
N GLN A 181 1.03 -21.45 20.98
CA GLN A 181 -0.08 -20.61 21.44
C GLN A 181 -1.33 -21.46 21.61
N ASP A 182 -1.93 -21.39 22.79
CA ASP A 182 -3.12 -22.14 23.15
C ASP A 182 -4.38 -21.56 22.48
N ILE A 183 -5.15 -22.44 21.84
CA ILE A 183 -6.41 -22.11 21.17
C ILE A 183 -7.57 -22.96 21.70
N SER A 184 -7.40 -23.69 22.81
CA SER A 184 -8.42 -24.59 23.35
C SER A 184 -9.78 -23.92 23.57
N ASP A 185 -9.76 -22.66 24.02
CA ASP A 185 -10.97 -21.89 24.33
C ASP A 185 -11.83 -21.62 23.07
N CYS A 186 -11.18 -21.52 21.90
CA CYS A 186 -11.85 -21.31 20.61
C CYS A 186 -12.48 -22.61 20.07
N TYR A 187 -11.95 -23.76 20.47
CA TYR A 187 -12.32 -25.08 19.97
C TYR A 187 -12.94 -25.96 21.05
N PHE A 188 -13.87 -25.37 21.83
CA PHE A 188 -14.70 -26.10 22.80
C PHE A 188 -13.92 -26.91 23.85
N GLY A 189 -12.73 -26.44 24.24
CA GLY A 189 -11.87 -27.08 25.23
C GLY A 189 -11.02 -28.23 24.70
N LEU A 190 -11.01 -28.48 23.38
CA LEU A 190 -10.09 -29.43 22.78
C LEU A 190 -8.63 -28.94 22.97
N PRO A 191 -7.66 -29.83 23.24
CA PRO A 191 -6.31 -29.47 23.64
C PRO A 191 -5.44 -29.04 22.44
N PHE A 192 -5.96 -28.16 21.59
CA PHE A 192 -5.28 -27.65 20.41
C PHE A 192 -4.39 -26.47 20.76
N VAL A 193 -3.19 -26.50 20.20
CA VAL A 193 -2.25 -25.39 20.18
C VAL A 193 -1.78 -25.18 18.76
N ILE A 194 -1.40 -23.94 18.45
CA ILE A 194 -0.75 -23.60 17.18
C ILE A 194 0.72 -23.27 17.42
N SER A 195 1.55 -23.60 16.43
CA SER A 195 2.96 -23.25 16.38
C SER A 195 3.37 -22.88 14.96
N LYS A 196 4.61 -22.44 14.77
CA LYS A 196 5.21 -22.40 13.44
C LYS A 196 5.41 -23.82 12.91
N SER A 197 5.38 -23.99 11.60
CA SER A 197 5.49 -25.30 10.95
C SER A 197 6.77 -26.05 11.32
N HIS A 198 6.62 -27.34 11.58
CA HIS A 198 7.64 -28.23 12.15
C HIS A 198 8.32 -27.66 13.40
N TYR A 199 7.58 -26.91 14.23
CA TYR A 199 8.08 -26.31 15.47
C TYR A 199 9.31 -25.40 15.24
N LEU A 200 9.34 -24.67 14.13
CA LEU A 200 10.36 -23.65 13.87
C LEU A 200 10.38 -22.61 15.00
N ASP A 201 11.58 -22.23 15.46
CA ASP A 201 11.79 -21.28 16.56
C ASP A 201 11.14 -21.69 17.91
N CYS A 202 10.79 -22.97 18.09
CA CYS A 202 10.22 -23.50 19.33
C CYS A 202 11.27 -24.19 20.22
N ASP A 203 10.96 -24.40 21.51
CA ASP A 203 11.82 -25.19 22.41
C ASP A 203 11.93 -26.63 21.88
N PRO A 204 13.16 -27.17 21.67
CA PRO A 204 13.38 -28.55 21.22
C PRO A 204 12.62 -29.60 22.01
N LYS A 205 12.37 -29.37 23.31
CA LYS A 205 11.59 -30.29 24.17
C LYS A 205 10.20 -30.63 23.62
N LEU A 206 9.61 -29.75 22.81
CA LEU A 206 8.29 -29.98 22.20
C LEU A 206 8.30 -31.12 21.18
N TYR A 207 9.40 -31.33 20.48
CA TYR A 207 9.51 -32.32 19.40
C TYR A 207 10.65 -33.32 19.60
N GLU A 208 11.44 -33.26 20.68
CA GLU A 208 12.45 -34.26 21.02
C GLU A 208 11.90 -35.70 21.14
N ARG A 209 10.64 -35.81 21.55
CA ARG A 209 9.89 -37.08 21.66
C ARG A 209 9.17 -37.47 20.37
N ILE A 210 9.36 -36.71 19.28
CA ILE A 210 8.75 -36.93 17.98
C ILE A 210 9.85 -37.09 16.93
N GLU A 211 9.85 -38.21 16.22
CA GLU A 211 10.73 -38.46 15.09
C GLU A 211 9.99 -38.09 13.78
N GLY A 212 10.68 -37.40 12.87
CA GLY A 212 10.11 -36.97 11.57
C GLY A 212 9.93 -35.46 11.43
N ILE A 213 9.99 -34.71 12.53
CA ILE A 213 9.97 -33.24 12.51
C ILE A 213 11.36 -32.69 12.12
N LYS A 214 11.41 -31.85 11.08
CA LYS A 214 12.64 -31.18 10.63
C LYS A 214 12.37 -29.69 10.38
N PRO A 215 12.68 -28.80 11.34
CA PRO A 215 12.48 -27.37 11.14
C PRO A 215 13.40 -26.84 10.02
N ASN A 216 12.83 -26.23 8.98
CA ASN A 216 13.57 -25.57 7.91
C ASN A 216 13.01 -24.16 7.69
N ARG A 217 13.86 -23.13 7.80
CA ARG A 217 13.40 -21.74 7.72
C ARG A 217 12.89 -21.36 6.33
N GLU A 218 13.51 -21.82 5.25
CA GLU A 218 13.06 -21.49 3.88
C GLU A 218 11.68 -22.08 3.54
N GLN A 219 11.43 -23.30 4.01
CA GLN A 219 10.17 -23.99 3.75
C GLN A 219 9.06 -23.53 4.71
N HIS A 220 9.38 -23.32 5.99
CA HIS A 220 8.40 -23.15 7.07
C HIS A 220 8.27 -21.71 7.59
N SER A 221 9.03 -20.74 7.05
CA SER A 221 8.85 -19.33 7.41
C SER A 221 7.56 -18.76 6.80
N THR A 222 6.92 -17.89 7.56
CA THR A 222 5.87 -17.00 7.05
C THR A 222 6.50 -15.74 6.46
N GLU A 223 6.12 -15.38 5.23
CA GLU A 223 6.51 -14.14 4.55
C GLU A 223 5.24 -13.44 4.06
N ILE A 224 5.03 -12.20 4.52
CA ILE A 224 3.90 -11.36 4.14
C ILE A 224 4.46 -10.10 3.49
N ILE A 225 4.11 -9.85 2.24
CA ILE A 225 4.64 -8.72 1.46
C ILE A 225 3.53 -7.69 1.28
N ILE A 226 3.71 -6.50 1.85
CA ILE A 226 2.70 -5.43 1.85
C ILE A 226 3.28 -4.18 1.18
N ASP A 227 2.57 -3.61 0.21
CA ASP A 227 2.95 -2.34 -0.40
C ASP A 227 2.97 -1.21 0.63
N LYS A 228 4.05 -0.43 0.68
CA LYS A 228 4.25 0.59 1.71
C LYS A 228 3.27 1.77 1.61
N LYS A 229 2.94 2.24 0.41
CA LYS A 229 2.15 3.47 0.23
C LYS A 229 0.65 3.19 0.24
N LEU A 230 0.23 2.16 -0.47
CA LEU A 230 -1.18 1.82 -0.71
C LEU A 230 -1.68 0.69 0.19
N SER A 231 -0.77 0.01 0.90
CA SER A 231 -1.11 -0.99 1.92
C SER A 231 -1.89 -2.19 1.39
N VAL A 232 -1.63 -2.53 0.13
CA VAL A 232 -2.17 -3.71 -0.54
C VAL A 232 -1.21 -4.88 -0.31
N MET A 233 -1.75 -6.04 0.05
CA MET A 233 -0.96 -7.27 0.15
C MET A 233 -0.56 -7.72 -1.26
N TYR A 234 0.74 -7.71 -1.55
CA TYR A 234 1.24 -8.11 -2.86
C TYR A 234 1.30 -9.63 -3.01
N ASN A 235 1.78 -10.33 -1.98
CA ASN A 235 1.95 -11.79 -1.94
C ASN A 235 2.07 -12.22 -0.47
N THR A 236 1.48 -13.36 -0.10
CA THR A 236 1.53 -13.88 1.27
C THR A 236 1.75 -15.38 1.28
N LYS A 237 2.80 -15.84 1.96
CA LYS A 237 3.00 -17.25 2.32
C LYS A 237 2.94 -17.35 3.84
N MET A 238 1.88 -17.94 4.38
CA MET A 238 1.72 -18.19 5.80
C MET A 238 1.83 -19.70 6.08
N SER A 239 2.63 -20.06 7.08
CA SER A 239 2.90 -21.46 7.43
C SER A 239 2.70 -21.62 8.93
N ILE A 240 1.66 -22.36 9.32
CA ILE A 240 1.30 -22.64 10.71
C ILE A 240 1.02 -24.12 10.90
N GLN A 241 1.19 -24.63 12.11
CA GLN A 241 0.94 -26.02 12.44
C GLN A 241 -0.04 -26.14 13.60
N LEU A 242 -1.02 -27.01 13.44
CA LEU A 242 -1.93 -27.43 14.48
C LEU A 242 -1.38 -28.66 15.18
N THR A 243 -1.31 -28.59 16.51
CA THR A 243 -0.80 -29.65 17.38
C THR A 243 -1.79 -29.90 18.51
N MET A 244 -1.93 -31.15 18.94
CA MET A 244 -2.63 -31.51 20.17
C MET A 244 -1.63 -31.69 21.32
N MET A 245 -1.83 -30.96 22.41
CA MET A 245 -1.04 -31.10 23.65
C MET A 245 -1.89 -31.72 24.74
N LEU A 246 -1.84 -33.05 24.82
CA LEU A 246 -2.70 -33.84 25.71
C LEU A 246 -2.34 -33.59 27.18
N ASP A 247 -3.36 -33.61 28.03
CA ASP A 247 -3.20 -33.55 29.48
C ASP A 247 -2.83 -34.91 30.06
N ASP A 248 -2.88 -35.04 31.38
CA ASP A 248 -2.69 -36.35 32.01
C ASP A 248 -3.89 -37.26 31.70
N LEU A 249 -3.61 -38.36 30.99
CA LEU A 249 -4.56 -39.41 30.62
C LEU A 249 -4.38 -40.68 31.44
N SER A 250 -3.69 -40.59 32.59
CA SER A 250 -3.39 -41.73 33.48
C SER A 250 -4.62 -42.45 34.03
N PHE A 251 -5.80 -41.82 33.96
CA PHE A 251 -7.08 -42.42 34.34
C PHE A 251 -7.46 -43.63 33.49
N SER A 252 -6.97 -43.72 32.25
CA SER A 252 -7.19 -44.84 31.33
C SER A 252 -5.87 -45.57 31.10
N TRP A 253 -5.85 -46.87 31.40
CA TRP A 253 -4.65 -47.69 31.22
C TRP A 253 -4.23 -47.78 29.73
N GLN A 254 -5.19 -47.72 28.81
CA GLN A 254 -4.93 -47.72 27.36
C GLN A 254 -4.23 -46.44 26.89
N ASN A 255 -4.56 -45.29 27.48
CA ASN A 255 -4.09 -43.98 27.03
C ASN A 255 -2.95 -43.41 27.88
N ARG A 256 -2.46 -44.16 28.87
CA ARG A 256 -1.41 -43.70 29.78
C ARG A 256 -0.13 -43.26 29.06
N MET A 257 0.21 -43.91 27.93
CA MET A 257 1.36 -43.52 27.11
C MET A 257 1.21 -42.16 26.42
N LEU A 258 -0.04 -41.69 26.26
CA LEU A 258 -0.36 -40.39 25.70
C LEU A 258 -0.42 -39.26 26.75
N SER A 259 -0.24 -39.56 28.04
CA SER A 259 -0.17 -38.53 29.07
C SER A 259 0.93 -37.51 28.75
N HIS A 260 0.55 -36.24 28.68
CA HIS A 260 1.45 -35.13 28.33
C HIS A 260 2.13 -35.27 26.96
N ALA A 261 1.53 -36.03 26.04
CA ALA A 261 2.06 -36.18 24.69
C ALA A 261 1.78 -34.93 23.83
N VAL A 262 2.75 -34.61 22.98
CA VAL A 262 2.64 -33.60 21.93
C VAL A 262 2.41 -34.35 20.62
N VAL A 263 1.25 -34.17 20.01
CA VAL A 263 0.84 -34.90 18.82
C VAL A 263 0.63 -33.90 17.68
N PRO A 264 1.51 -33.84 16.68
CA PRO A 264 1.33 -32.97 15.52
C PRO A 264 0.18 -33.52 14.69
N VAL A 265 -0.74 -32.65 14.26
CA VAL A 265 -1.95 -33.07 13.53
C VAL A 265 -1.82 -32.71 12.05
N VAL A 266 -1.65 -31.43 11.78
CA VAL A 266 -1.59 -30.90 10.42
C VAL A 266 -0.71 -29.66 10.36
N ASN A 267 0.13 -29.61 9.34
CA ASN A 267 0.83 -28.42 8.91
C ASN A 267 0.02 -27.76 7.77
N VAL A 268 -0.25 -26.47 7.92
CA VAL A 268 -1.12 -25.68 7.05
C VAL A 268 -0.30 -24.57 6.41
N VAL A 269 -0.22 -24.61 5.10
CA VAL A 269 0.43 -23.57 4.30
C VAL A 269 -0.64 -22.83 3.50
N VAL A 270 -0.82 -21.55 3.80
CA VAL A 270 -1.68 -20.65 3.05
C VAL A 270 -0.80 -19.84 2.11
N ASN A 271 -1.03 -19.97 0.81
CA ASN A 271 -0.32 -19.24 -0.23
C ASN A 271 -1.34 -18.34 -0.95
N GLN A 272 -1.31 -17.06 -0.64
CA GLN A 272 -2.07 -16.06 -1.37
C GLN A 272 -1.23 -15.62 -2.56
N PRO A 273 -1.69 -15.86 -3.80
CA PRO A 273 -0.91 -15.56 -4.99
C PRO A 273 -0.70 -14.06 -5.15
N LYS A 274 0.19 -13.71 -6.08
CA LYS A 274 0.42 -12.31 -6.44
C LYS A 274 -0.87 -11.65 -6.92
N LEU A 275 -0.99 -10.35 -6.66
CA LEU A 275 -2.08 -9.52 -7.14
C LEU A 275 -2.36 -9.73 -8.64
N THR A 276 -3.61 -9.57 -9.07
CA THR A 276 -3.99 -9.67 -10.49
C THR A 276 -3.24 -8.63 -11.34
N GLU A 277 -3.11 -8.89 -12.64
CA GLU A 277 -2.45 -7.95 -13.56
C GLU A 277 -3.14 -6.58 -13.58
N TRP A 278 -4.46 -6.54 -13.41
CA TRP A 278 -5.21 -5.30 -13.33
C TRP A 278 -4.78 -4.45 -12.14
N VAL A 279 -4.71 -5.03 -10.94
CA VAL A 279 -4.25 -4.32 -9.74
C VAL A 279 -2.80 -3.88 -9.88
N GLN A 280 -1.93 -4.77 -10.38
CA GLN A 280 -0.53 -4.45 -10.63
C GLN A 280 -0.37 -3.26 -11.60
N SER A 281 -1.22 -3.16 -12.63
CA SER A 281 -1.21 -2.02 -13.56
C SER A 281 -1.57 -0.69 -12.88
N LYS A 282 -2.46 -0.71 -11.88
CA LYS A 282 -2.79 0.47 -11.08
C LYS A 282 -1.63 0.87 -10.17
N LEU A 283 -0.91 -0.10 -9.60
CA LEU A 283 0.33 0.18 -8.86
C LEU A 283 1.36 0.89 -9.76
N VAL A 284 1.57 0.37 -10.98
CA VAL A 284 2.46 1.02 -11.97
C VAL A 284 1.99 2.43 -12.31
N LEU A 285 0.68 2.63 -12.51
CA LEU A 285 0.10 3.95 -12.78
C LEU A 285 0.41 4.94 -11.64
N VAL A 286 0.26 4.53 -10.39
CA VAL A 286 0.48 5.39 -9.21
C VAL A 286 1.95 5.67 -8.96
N TYR A 287 2.82 4.67 -9.09
CA TYR A 287 4.23 4.79 -8.73
C TYR A 287 5.11 5.30 -9.87
N GLN A 288 4.89 4.82 -11.09
CA GLN A 288 5.73 5.18 -12.22
C GLN A 288 5.11 6.32 -13.03
N VAL A 289 3.83 6.23 -13.41
CA VAL A 289 3.26 7.15 -14.40
C VAL A 289 2.80 8.48 -13.79
N ALA A 290 2.11 8.45 -12.65
CA ALA A 290 1.51 9.65 -12.05
C ALA A 290 2.51 10.75 -11.67
N PRO A 291 3.70 10.45 -11.08
CA PRO A 291 4.71 11.47 -10.82
C PRO A 291 5.16 12.21 -12.08
N TYR A 292 5.40 11.48 -13.18
CA TYR A 292 5.78 12.11 -14.45
C TYR A 292 4.65 12.94 -15.05
N ILE A 293 3.39 12.51 -14.94
CA ILE A 293 2.24 13.31 -15.38
C ILE A 293 2.18 14.62 -14.59
N VAL A 294 2.28 14.55 -13.26
CA VAL A 294 2.25 15.74 -12.40
C VAL A 294 3.41 16.68 -12.72
N MET A 295 4.64 16.15 -12.85
CA MET A 295 5.81 16.93 -13.23
C MET A 295 5.65 17.58 -14.61
N THR A 296 5.07 16.87 -15.58
CA THR A 296 4.83 17.41 -16.93
C THR A 296 3.81 18.53 -16.91
N ILE A 297 2.71 18.37 -16.17
CA ILE A 297 1.68 19.42 -15.99
C ILE A 297 2.30 20.65 -15.29
N GLN A 298 3.12 20.45 -14.27
CA GLN A 298 3.84 21.53 -13.59
C GLN A 298 4.78 22.27 -14.53
N ALA A 299 5.56 21.54 -15.35
CA ALA A 299 6.48 22.12 -16.31
C ALA A 299 5.75 22.93 -17.41
N ILE A 300 4.67 22.39 -17.97
CA ILE A 300 3.84 23.08 -18.98
C ILE A 300 3.22 24.34 -18.37
N SER A 301 2.65 24.25 -17.17
CA SER A 301 2.06 25.39 -16.45
C SER A 301 3.10 26.50 -16.19
N ALA A 302 4.29 26.12 -15.71
CA ALA A 302 5.38 27.06 -15.46
C ALA A 302 5.87 27.73 -16.75
N LEU A 303 6.05 26.97 -17.85
CA LEU A 303 6.44 27.50 -19.15
C LEU A 303 5.42 28.51 -19.69
N LEU A 304 4.13 28.16 -19.63
CA LEU A 304 3.05 29.07 -20.03
C LEU A 304 3.02 30.34 -19.17
N GLY A 305 3.22 30.21 -17.86
CA GLY A 305 3.33 31.34 -16.93
C GLY A 305 4.48 32.28 -17.28
N ILE A 306 5.67 31.74 -17.55
CA ILE A 306 6.85 32.52 -17.98
C ILE A 306 6.57 33.24 -19.30
N LEU A 307 6.03 32.54 -20.30
CA LEU A 307 5.73 33.13 -21.61
C LEU A 307 4.71 34.28 -21.51
N LEU A 308 3.68 34.15 -20.66
CA LEU A 308 2.68 35.19 -20.42
C LEU A 308 3.28 36.42 -19.72
N VAL A 309 4.13 36.21 -18.72
CA VAL A 309 4.82 37.32 -18.02
C VAL A 309 5.78 38.05 -18.96
N ILE A 310 6.56 37.32 -19.77
CA ILE A 310 7.43 37.91 -20.80
C ILE A 310 6.61 38.69 -21.83
N HIS A 311 5.48 38.13 -22.28
CA HIS A 311 4.60 38.79 -23.22
C HIS A 311 4.02 40.09 -22.64
N ALA A 312 3.57 40.07 -21.38
CA ALA A 312 3.06 41.25 -20.69
C ALA A 312 4.14 42.31 -20.50
N ALA A 313 5.36 41.92 -20.10
CA ALA A 313 6.50 42.81 -19.99
C ALA A 313 6.85 43.45 -21.34
N ARG A 314 6.82 42.68 -22.43
CA ARG A 314 7.00 43.19 -23.80
C ARG A 314 5.93 44.20 -24.17
N LEU A 315 4.65 43.91 -23.90
CA LEU A 315 3.55 44.85 -24.16
C LEU A 315 3.70 46.14 -23.36
N GLN A 316 4.11 46.04 -22.10
CA GLN A 316 4.34 47.19 -21.24
C GLN A 316 5.52 48.04 -21.73
N TYR A 317 6.60 47.41 -22.17
CA TYR A 317 7.74 48.08 -22.81
C TYR A 317 7.36 48.79 -24.12
N LEU A 318 6.57 48.13 -24.98
CA LEU A 318 6.07 48.72 -26.21
C LEU A 318 5.14 49.91 -25.93
N ASN A 319 4.27 49.81 -24.93
CA ASN A 319 3.43 50.92 -24.48
C ASN A 319 4.28 52.09 -23.94
N TYR A 320 5.36 51.81 -23.21
CA TYR A 320 6.30 52.82 -22.71
C TYR A 320 7.02 53.55 -23.86
N ILE A 321 7.58 52.81 -24.82
CA ILE A 321 8.21 53.39 -26.01
C ILE A 321 7.20 54.21 -26.84
N SER A 322 5.99 53.69 -27.03
CA SER A 322 4.96 54.39 -27.81
C SER A 322 4.51 55.69 -27.16
N LYS A 323 4.59 55.79 -25.82
CA LYS A 323 4.36 57.04 -25.09
C LYS A 323 5.53 58.02 -25.22
N ASN A 324 6.77 57.53 -25.21
CA ASN A 324 7.97 58.38 -25.29
C ASN A 324 8.34 58.83 -26.72
N ARG A 325 8.03 58.05 -27.76
CA ARG A 325 8.32 58.40 -29.18
C ARG A 325 7.28 59.31 -29.82
N THR A 326 6.70 60.24 -29.07
CA THR A 326 5.86 61.29 -29.66
C THR A 326 6.73 62.25 -30.47
N ILE A 327 6.72 62.11 -31.78
CA ILE A 327 7.18 63.18 -32.69
C ILE A 327 6.17 64.32 -32.55
N VAL A 328 6.60 65.42 -31.93
CA VAL A 328 5.86 66.67 -31.89
C VAL A 328 6.04 67.33 -33.25
N PHE A 329 5.09 67.13 -34.16
CA PHE A 329 4.92 68.09 -35.25
C PHE A 329 4.29 69.33 -34.65
N GLU A 330 5.10 70.38 -34.56
CA GLU A 330 4.67 71.73 -34.26
C GLU A 330 3.71 72.14 -35.38
N THR A 331 2.43 72.35 -35.06
CA THR A 331 1.50 72.93 -36.01
C THR A 331 1.89 74.39 -36.15
N VAL A 332 2.61 74.71 -37.22
CA VAL A 332 2.88 76.10 -37.60
C VAL A 332 1.53 76.79 -37.77
N ASP A 333 1.37 77.93 -37.10
CA ASP A 333 0.19 78.78 -37.18
C ASP A 333 -0.10 79.09 -38.67
N GLU A 334 -1.32 78.85 -39.15
CA GLU A 334 -1.69 79.08 -40.55
C GLU A 334 -1.44 80.54 -40.98
N ASN A 335 -1.44 81.47 -40.04
CA ASN A 335 -1.13 82.87 -40.28
C ASN A 335 0.37 83.12 -40.54
N ILE A 336 1.27 82.32 -39.94
CA ILE A 336 2.71 82.38 -40.16
C ILE A 336 3.08 81.71 -41.50
N LEU A 337 2.41 80.59 -41.84
CA LEU A 337 2.62 79.91 -43.11
C LEU A 337 2.21 80.78 -44.32
N LYS A 338 1.17 81.61 -44.16
CA LYS A 338 0.73 82.58 -45.17
C LYS A 338 1.66 83.78 -45.32
N SER A 339 2.43 84.14 -44.29
CA SER A 339 3.40 85.24 -44.36
C SER A 339 4.73 84.86 -45.02
N GLU A 340 5.13 83.57 -44.98
CA GLU A 340 6.43 83.13 -45.50
C GLU A 340 6.39 82.53 -46.92
N LEU A 341 5.22 82.15 -47.44
CA LEU A 341 5.07 81.58 -48.80
C LEU A 341 3.99 82.33 -49.60
N PRO A 342 4.32 83.43 -50.29
CA PRO A 342 3.36 84.30 -50.96
C PRO A 342 2.88 83.79 -52.33
N LEU A 343 3.10 82.53 -52.69
CA LEU A 343 2.84 82.02 -54.04
C LEU A 343 2.05 80.70 -54.03
N ILE A 344 0.78 80.76 -53.66
CA ILE A 344 -0.23 79.80 -54.13
C ILE A 344 -1.44 80.61 -54.60
N PRO A 345 -1.70 80.72 -55.91
CA PRO A 345 -2.91 81.36 -56.41
C PRO A 345 -4.13 80.45 -56.17
N LYS A 346 -5.29 81.10 -56.02
CA LYS A 346 -6.59 80.50 -55.70
C LYS A 346 -7.03 79.37 -56.64
#